data_AF-A0A2E2ATD1-F1
#
_entry.id   AF-A0A2E2ATD1-F1
#
_cell.length_a   1.000
_cell.length_b   1.000
_cell.length_c   1.000
_cell.angle_alpha   90.00
_cell.angle_beta   90.00
_cell.angle_gamma   90.00
#
_symmetry.space_group_name_H-M   'P 1'
#
loop_
_entity.id
_entity.type
_entity.pdbx_description
1 polymer ?
#
loop_
_entity_poly.entity_id
_entity_poly.type
_entity_poly.pdbx_seq_one_letter_code
_entity_poly.pdbx_strand_id
1 'polypeptide(L)'
;MSLNIIPASVHPDLARHQESMQPQVFTLNGNIHTAFGFAIVNCTLIEGDDACILVDTSTSVDKAEIVAAEFKKITEKPIKTIIYTHFHADHVSGTSAFVSEAELEEGIDVIGQEELVDHVMRDVGLIAPILGRRAMYQFGMRLPIGQDGTVGAGLGPPQRPGKRSFVPPNKTFEKIYKGTTGGINFEVHLIPSETEDQCAVWLPDSKVLLSADAVYESFPNVYALRGTRFRNPMIWAKGIDRLREFAAETLIPHHGRPVEGVKKIDDLLTDYRDAIQYLHDQTLRYMNKGFTPDEIKEIVTMPEHLRDHPWLGEFYGSYKHAIPAIFVGYLGWYQGDPVELSPTPWKERASRYVDVMGGREKVFSLAAEALNGDDVQWAAELLTWLVRANSDDQEARNMKAEALRRWAYQQKNATWRNWGLTSAMELDGELDMPGGGMVLGSPDQVKGFPLVNIMQVMTVRLKSEETWDYHIRVAFETSDTKERCALEIRRGICQFYEDPPNDFDARVFFNRISLLNWIFGKSTFDEAVQSGDIHVEGEAPKVAEFLSKFEPFNQSDQISLAAR
;
A
#
# COMPACT_ATOMS: atom_id res chain seq x y z
N MET A 1 -24.08 -30.67 13.67
CA MET A 1 -23.88 -31.41 12.41
C MET A 1 -22.39 -31.55 12.16
N SER A 2 -21.90 -32.66 11.63
CA SER A 2 -20.49 -32.78 11.23
C SER A 2 -20.25 -32.05 9.91
N LEU A 3 -19.26 -31.17 9.86
CA LEU A 3 -18.84 -30.48 8.63
C LEU A 3 -17.86 -31.35 7.84
N ASN A 4 -18.00 -31.40 6.52
CA ASN A 4 -17.04 -32.06 5.65
C ASN A 4 -15.79 -31.19 5.46
N ILE A 5 -14.75 -31.32 6.27
CA ILE A 5 -13.52 -30.51 6.14
C ILE A 5 -12.83 -30.83 4.79
N ILE A 6 -12.48 -29.79 4.02
CA ILE A 6 -11.79 -29.91 2.72
C ILE A 6 -10.28 -29.69 2.93
N PRO A 7 -9.39 -30.46 2.27
CA PRO A 7 -7.96 -30.22 2.35
C PRO A 7 -7.57 -28.85 1.78
N ALA A 8 -6.54 -28.25 2.38
CA ALA A 8 -5.94 -27.03 1.88
C ALA A 8 -5.46 -27.19 0.43
N SER A 9 -5.71 -26.17 -0.40
CA SER A 9 -5.32 -26.18 -1.81
C SER A 9 -5.07 -24.77 -2.35
N VAL A 10 -4.46 -24.70 -3.53
CA VAL A 10 -4.19 -23.47 -4.28
C VAL A 10 -4.89 -23.56 -5.61
N HIS A 11 -5.56 -22.49 -6.04
CA HIS A 11 -6.15 -22.42 -7.36
C HIS A 11 -5.08 -22.72 -8.44
N PRO A 12 -5.33 -23.62 -9.41
CA PRO A 12 -4.30 -24.06 -10.37
C PRO A 12 -3.63 -22.92 -11.14
N ASP A 13 -4.38 -21.90 -11.54
CA ASP A 13 -3.80 -20.74 -12.25
C ASP A 13 -2.89 -19.90 -11.35
N LEU A 14 -3.26 -19.71 -10.08
CA LEU A 14 -2.42 -18.98 -9.13
C LEU A 14 -1.14 -19.77 -8.83
N ALA A 15 -1.24 -21.09 -8.71
CA ALA A 15 -0.08 -21.95 -8.52
C ALA A 15 0.90 -21.83 -9.70
N ARG A 16 0.41 -21.97 -10.95
CA ARG A 16 1.23 -21.80 -12.16
C ARG A 16 1.85 -20.40 -12.27
N HIS A 17 1.08 -19.37 -11.96
CA HIS A 17 1.54 -17.99 -11.97
C HIS A 17 2.69 -17.78 -10.97
N GLN A 18 2.50 -18.25 -9.73
CA GLN A 18 3.50 -18.13 -8.68
C GLN A 18 4.76 -18.97 -8.95
N GLU A 19 4.60 -20.18 -9.49
CA GLU A 19 5.72 -21.05 -9.88
C GLU A 19 6.61 -20.39 -10.94
N SER A 20 6.02 -19.57 -11.81
CA SER A 20 6.77 -18.85 -12.83
C SER A 20 7.73 -17.80 -12.23
N MET A 21 7.43 -17.25 -11.05
CA MET A 21 8.14 -16.13 -10.42
C MET A 21 9.37 -16.56 -9.61
N GLN A 22 10.23 -17.40 -10.20
CA GLN A 22 11.47 -17.82 -9.54
C GLN A 22 12.50 -16.68 -9.53
N PRO A 23 13.27 -16.50 -8.43
CA PRO A 23 14.30 -15.48 -8.34
C PRO A 23 15.36 -15.62 -9.45
N GLN A 24 15.61 -14.56 -10.19
CA GLN A 24 16.60 -14.51 -11.27
C GLN A 24 17.07 -13.08 -11.52
N VAL A 25 18.36 -12.90 -11.82
CA VAL A 25 18.86 -11.65 -12.40
C VAL A 25 18.90 -11.76 -13.92
N PHE A 26 18.19 -10.88 -14.62
CA PHE A 26 18.24 -10.76 -16.08
C PHE A 26 19.29 -9.71 -16.46
N THR A 27 20.29 -10.10 -17.24
CA THR A 27 21.27 -9.19 -17.84
C THR A 27 20.89 -8.88 -19.28
N LEU A 28 20.56 -7.63 -19.55
CA LEU A 28 20.11 -7.09 -20.83
C LEU A 28 21.18 -6.12 -21.36
N ASN A 29 21.41 -6.12 -22.67
CA ASN A 29 22.41 -5.28 -23.34
C ASN A 29 23.83 -5.34 -22.74
N GLY A 30 24.13 -6.39 -21.96
CA GLY A 30 25.42 -6.61 -21.31
C GLY A 30 25.66 -5.78 -20.04
N ASN A 31 24.91 -4.71 -19.79
CA ASN A 31 25.18 -3.75 -18.72
C ASN A 31 23.92 -3.33 -17.92
N ILE A 32 22.75 -3.93 -18.17
CA ILE A 32 21.51 -3.65 -17.45
C ILE A 32 21.07 -4.92 -16.73
N HIS A 33 20.99 -4.90 -15.41
CA HIS A 33 20.74 -6.07 -14.56
C HIS A 33 19.48 -5.85 -13.72
N THR A 34 18.41 -6.58 -14.01
CA THR A 34 17.17 -6.50 -13.22
C THR A 34 16.97 -7.75 -12.39
N ALA A 35 16.77 -7.56 -11.08
CA ALA A 35 16.59 -8.63 -10.10
C ALA A 35 15.11 -8.96 -9.95
N PHE A 36 14.67 -10.01 -10.64
CA PHE A 36 13.29 -10.47 -10.65
C PHE A 36 13.03 -11.54 -9.60
N GLY A 37 11.87 -11.50 -8.94
CA GLY A 37 11.39 -12.56 -8.04
C GLY A 37 12.09 -12.68 -6.68
N PHE A 38 13.06 -11.82 -6.36
CA PHE A 38 13.70 -11.76 -5.03
C PHE A 38 12.81 -11.07 -3.98
N ALA A 39 12.01 -10.10 -4.43
CA ALA A 39 10.96 -9.41 -3.68
C ALA A 39 9.74 -9.25 -4.59
N ILE A 40 8.68 -8.61 -4.09
CA ILE A 40 7.50 -8.32 -4.93
C ILE A 40 7.87 -7.40 -6.10
N VAL A 41 8.79 -6.48 -5.87
CA VAL A 41 9.32 -5.54 -6.85
C VAL A 41 10.67 -6.02 -7.40
N ASN A 42 11.01 -5.56 -8.60
CA ASN A 42 12.34 -5.69 -9.17
C ASN A 42 13.18 -4.45 -8.80
N CYS A 43 14.47 -4.64 -8.57
CA CYS A 43 15.44 -3.53 -8.65
C CYS A 43 16.21 -3.66 -9.97
N THR A 44 16.62 -2.55 -10.57
CA THR A 44 17.43 -2.57 -11.80
C THR A 44 18.72 -1.79 -11.61
N LEU A 45 19.87 -2.47 -11.78
CA LEU A 45 21.20 -1.87 -11.78
C LEU A 45 21.68 -1.65 -13.22
N ILE A 46 22.11 -0.45 -13.56
CA ILE A 46 22.64 -0.11 -14.88
C ILE A 46 24.12 0.27 -14.71
N GLU A 47 25.00 -0.50 -15.32
CA GLU A 47 26.44 -0.27 -15.30
C GLU A 47 26.88 0.74 -16.36
N GLY A 48 27.53 1.81 -15.90
CA GLY A 48 28.33 2.70 -16.72
C GLY A 48 29.82 2.33 -16.70
N ASP A 49 30.66 3.25 -17.15
CA ASP A 49 32.11 3.08 -17.24
C ASP A 49 32.76 2.98 -15.86
N ASP A 50 32.44 3.90 -14.94
CA ASP A 50 33.03 4.03 -13.60
C ASP A 50 32.01 4.08 -12.45
N ALA A 51 30.71 4.10 -12.76
CA ALA A 51 29.63 4.18 -11.79
C ALA A 51 28.36 3.47 -12.27
N CYS A 52 27.47 3.17 -11.33
CA CYS A 52 26.17 2.55 -11.59
C CYS A 52 25.00 3.48 -11.27
N ILE A 53 23.89 3.26 -11.98
CA ILE A 53 22.56 3.79 -11.66
C ILE A 53 21.73 2.64 -11.08
N LEU A 54 21.07 2.87 -9.94
CA LEU A 54 20.10 1.95 -9.35
C LEU A 54 18.69 2.54 -9.53
N VAL A 55 17.76 1.73 -10.04
CA VAL A 55 16.34 2.09 -10.12
C VAL A 55 15.54 1.19 -9.18
N ASP A 56 14.86 1.84 -8.23
CA ASP A 56 14.11 1.27 -7.11
C ASP A 56 14.93 0.40 -6.12
N THR A 57 14.49 0.34 -4.86
CA THR A 57 15.30 -0.17 -3.74
C THR A 57 14.63 -1.25 -2.88
N SER A 58 13.59 -1.92 -3.38
CA SER A 58 12.93 -3.05 -2.71
C SER A 58 12.07 -2.69 -1.48
N THR A 59 11.37 -3.70 -0.96
CA THR A 59 10.35 -3.63 0.12
C THR A 59 10.88 -3.36 1.51
N SER A 60 12.13 -3.73 1.76
CA SER A 60 12.79 -3.63 3.05
C SER A 60 14.29 -3.76 2.86
N VAL A 61 15.04 -3.30 3.85
CA VAL A 61 16.51 -3.49 3.92
C VAL A 61 16.85 -4.97 3.82
N ASP A 62 16.14 -5.86 4.53
CA ASP A 62 16.42 -7.30 4.52
C ASP A 62 16.28 -7.93 3.12
N LYS A 63 15.32 -7.45 2.31
CA LYS A 63 15.11 -7.93 0.93
C LYS A 63 16.09 -7.27 -0.04
N ALA A 64 16.36 -6.00 0.16
CA ALA A 64 17.33 -5.24 -0.61
C ALA A 64 18.75 -5.78 -0.45
N GLU A 65 19.15 -6.25 0.75
CA GLU A 65 20.46 -6.87 0.99
C GLU A 65 20.68 -8.13 0.14
N ILE A 66 19.62 -8.94 -0.06
CA ILE A 66 19.68 -10.11 -0.95
C ILE A 66 19.95 -9.68 -2.39
N VAL A 67 19.25 -8.64 -2.86
CA VAL A 67 19.42 -8.11 -4.22
C VAL A 67 20.79 -7.46 -4.40
N ALA A 68 21.23 -6.65 -3.42
CA ALA A 68 22.56 -6.04 -3.40
C ALA A 68 23.67 -7.09 -3.47
N ALA A 69 23.51 -8.22 -2.78
CA ALA A 69 24.46 -9.32 -2.84
C ALA A 69 24.52 -9.97 -4.24
N GLU A 70 23.41 -10.07 -4.98
CA GLU A 70 23.43 -10.54 -6.36
C GLU A 70 24.09 -9.54 -7.31
N PHE A 71 23.80 -8.25 -7.17
CA PHE A 71 24.43 -7.19 -7.95
C PHE A 71 25.93 -7.07 -7.72
N LYS A 72 26.39 -7.26 -6.48
CA LYS A 72 27.83 -7.25 -6.15
C LYS A 72 28.61 -8.38 -6.83
N LYS A 73 27.96 -9.51 -7.16
CA LYS A 73 28.61 -10.59 -7.94
C LYS A 73 28.88 -10.18 -9.39
N ILE A 74 28.18 -9.15 -9.88
CA ILE A 74 28.26 -8.67 -11.25
C ILE A 74 29.31 -7.56 -11.35
N THR A 75 29.28 -6.60 -10.42
CA THR A 75 30.13 -5.41 -10.49
C THR A 75 30.48 -4.86 -9.11
N GLU A 76 31.67 -4.27 -9.00
CA GLU A 76 32.16 -3.55 -7.81
C GLU A 76 32.14 -2.03 -8.04
N LYS A 77 31.59 -1.56 -9.16
CA LYS A 77 31.45 -0.12 -9.45
C LYS A 77 30.50 0.53 -8.44
N PRO A 78 30.80 1.73 -7.94
CA PRO A 78 29.96 2.42 -6.97
C PRO A 78 28.62 2.85 -7.59
N ILE A 79 27.54 2.77 -6.82
CA ILE A 79 26.27 3.39 -7.17
C ILE A 79 26.40 4.90 -6.91
N LYS A 80 26.22 5.72 -7.94
CA LYS A 80 26.26 7.19 -7.83
C LYS A 80 24.92 7.86 -8.12
N THR A 81 23.95 7.10 -8.60
CA THR A 81 22.59 7.59 -8.84
C THR A 81 21.58 6.53 -8.41
N ILE A 82 20.58 6.95 -7.65
CA ILE A 82 19.41 6.17 -7.29
C ILE A 82 18.18 6.90 -7.84
N ILE A 83 17.32 6.17 -8.55
CA ILE A 83 16.07 6.70 -9.09
C ILE A 83 14.93 5.96 -8.40
N TYR A 84 14.07 6.68 -7.69
CA TYR A 84 12.79 6.15 -7.26
C TYR A 84 11.76 6.40 -8.35
N THR A 85 11.08 5.34 -8.78
CA THR A 85 10.04 5.48 -9.78
C THR A 85 8.77 6.08 -9.22
N HIS A 86 8.43 5.81 -7.95
CA HIS A 86 7.29 6.39 -7.24
C HIS A 86 7.31 6.11 -5.73
N PHE A 87 6.36 6.69 -4.98
CA PHE A 87 6.35 6.70 -3.52
C PHE A 87 6.06 5.35 -2.82
N HIS A 88 5.63 4.31 -3.55
CA HIS A 88 5.25 3.06 -2.90
C HIS A 88 6.41 2.44 -2.13
N ALA A 89 6.09 1.84 -0.97
CA ALA A 89 7.09 1.38 -0.02
C ALA A 89 8.06 0.37 -0.65
N ASP A 90 7.60 -0.46 -1.58
CA ASP A 90 8.43 -1.42 -2.30
C ASP A 90 9.43 -0.83 -3.28
N HIS A 91 9.36 0.46 -3.57
CA HIS A 91 10.30 1.15 -4.46
C HIS A 91 11.34 1.95 -3.69
N VAL A 92 11.06 2.32 -2.45
CA VAL A 92 11.85 3.31 -1.68
C VAL A 92 12.41 2.79 -0.35
N SER A 93 12.00 1.60 0.11
CA SER A 93 12.21 1.20 1.52
C SER A 93 13.54 0.52 1.83
N GLY A 94 14.34 0.13 0.83
CA GLY A 94 15.57 -0.64 1.04
C GLY A 94 16.86 0.08 0.64
N THR A 95 16.82 1.39 0.46
CA THR A 95 17.96 2.20 -0.02
C THR A 95 19.24 1.99 0.79
N SER A 96 19.14 1.89 2.12
CA SER A 96 20.31 1.70 2.99
C SER A 96 21.00 0.34 2.85
N ALA A 97 20.43 -0.62 2.10
CA ALA A 97 21.11 -1.87 1.78
C ALA A 97 22.10 -1.74 0.61
N PHE A 98 21.90 -0.73 -0.24
CA PHE A 98 22.72 -0.52 -1.44
C PHE A 98 23.82 0.53 -1.22
N VAL A 99 23.55 1.53 -0.36
CA VAL A 99 24.46 2.65 -0.11
C VAL A 99 24.49 3.00 1.37
N SER A 100 25.67 3.36 1.86
CA SER A 100 25.91 3.79 3.24
C SER A 100 25.64 5.29 3.45
N GLU A 101 25.47 5.70 4.71
CA GLU A 101 25.29 7.12 5.07
C GLU A 101 26.50 7.98 4.66
N ALA A 102 27.71 7.44 4.76
CA ALA A 102 28.93 8.12 4.30
C ALA A 102 28.92 8.35 2.77
N GLU A 103 28.50 7.36 1.99
CA GLU A 103 28.40 7.51 0.53
C GLU A 103 27.31 8.53 0.13
N LEU A 104 26.21 8.60 0.88
CA LEU A 104 25.18 9.61 0.69
C LEU A 104 25.72 11.02 0.97
N GLU A 105 26.49 11.20 2.04
CA GLU A 105 27.17 12.46 2.38
C GLU A 105 28.23 12.87 1.35
N GLU A 106 28.89 11.89 0.71
CA GLU A 106 29.86 12.11 -0.37
C GLU A 106 29.20 12.52 -1.71
N GLY A 107 27.87 12.51 -1.81
CA GLY A 107 27.11 13.10 -2.92
C GLY A 107 26.56 12.10 -3.94
N ILE A 108 25.86 11.06 -3.49
CA ILE A 108 24.99 10.25 -4.36
C ILE A 108 23.76 11.10 -4.77
N ASP A 109 23.42 11.08 -6.05
CA ASP A 109 22.16 11.67 -6.52
C ASP A 109 21.00 10.71 -6.26
N VAL A 110 20.05 11.12 -5.43
CA VAL A 110 18.77 10.41 -5.21
C VAL A 110 17.69 11.22 -5.90
N ILE A 111 17.17 10.67 -6.99
CA ILE A 111 16.23 11.31 -7.90
C ILE A 111 14.81 10.78 -7.60
N GLY A 112 13.85 11.69 -7.49
CA GLY A 112 12.44 11.37 -7.36
C GLY A 112 11.57 12.51 -7.86
N GLN A 113 10.30 12.22 -8.13
CA GLN A 113 9.33 13.26 -8.48
C GLN A 113 9.10 14.19 -7.27
N GLU A 114 8.83 15.47 -7.51
CA GLU A 114 8.79 16.50 -6.45
C GLU A 114 7.78 16.24 -5.32
N GLU A 115 6.65 15.61 -5.61
CA GLU A 115 5.56 15.28 -4.67
C GLU A 115 5.77 13.89 -4.02
N LEU A 116 6.84 13.16 -4.35
CA LEU A 116 7.08 11.80 -3.86
C LEU A 116 7.04 11.74 -2.33
N VAL A 117 7.72 12.67 -1.65
CA VAL A 117 7.78 12.69 -0.18
C VAL A 117 6.40 12.98 0.42
N ASP A 118 5.63 13.89 -0.18
CA ASP A 118 4.27 14.20 0.26
C ASP A 118 3.34 13.00 0.07
N HIS A 119 3.50 12.24 -1.00
CA HIS A 119 2.76 11.01 -1.23
C HIS A 119 3.14 9.88 -0.28
N VAL A 120 4.43 9.72 0.06
CA VAL A 120 4.85 8.80 1.14
C VAL A 120 4.12 9.18 2.43
N MET A 121 4.16 10.46 2.83
CA MET A 121 3.60 10.95 4.09
C MET A 121 2.07 10.89 4.14
N ARG A 122 1.40 11.08 3.01
CA ARG A 122 -0.04 10.88 2.86
C ARG A 122 -0.44 9.46 3.25
N ASP A 123 0.27 8.46 2.73
CA ASP A 123 -0.07 7.05 2.91
C ASP A 123 0.40 6.51 4.27
N VAL A 124 1.58 6.91 4.75
CA VAL A 124 2.16 6.43 6.02
C VAL A 124 1.84 7.31 7.23
N GLY A 125 1.10 8.40 7.06
CA GLY A 125 0.76 9.33 8.15
C GLY A 125 -0.68 9.23 8.63
N LEU A 126 -1.62 9.79 7.86
CA LEU A 126 -2.98 10.09 8.34
C LEU A 126 -3.85 8.86 8.59
N ILE A 127 -3.65 7.78 7.83
CA ILE A 127 -4.44 6.54 7.93
C ILE A 127 -3.57 5.31 8.19
N ALA A 128 -2.33 5.53 8.64
CA ALA A 128 -1.33 4.48 8.75
C ALA A 128 -1.76 3.25 9.57
N PRO A 129 -2.45 3.38 10.73
CA PRO A 129 -2.86 2.21 11.51
C PRO A 129 -3.79 1.28 10.74
N ILE A 130 -4.84 1.84 10.13
CA ILE A 130 -5.83 1.06 9.37
C ILE A 130 -5.23 0.56 8.06
N LEU A 131 -4.40 1.36 7.38
CA LEU A 131 -3.75 0.96 6.14
C LEU A 131 -2.76 -0.19 6.39
N GLY A 132 -1.94 -0.12 7.44
CA GLY A 132 -1.02 -1.18 7.84
C GLY A 132 -1.75 -2.48 8.19
N ARG A 133 -2.87 -2.39 8.93
CA ARG A 133 -3.72 -3.54 9.23
C ARG A 133 -4.26 -4.20 7.96
N ARG A 134 -4.81 -3.40 7.05
CA ARG A 134 -5.40 -3.90 5.80
C ARG A 134 -4.35 -4.40 4.81
N ALA A 135 -3.15 -3.82 4.79
CA ALA A 135 -2.03 -4.30 4.00
C ALA A 135 -1.58 -5.69 4.47
N MET A 136 -1.53 -5.92 5.78
CA MET A 136 -1.21 -7.24 6.34
C MET A 136 -2.20 -8.33 5.91
N TYR A 137 -3.49 -8.00 5.76
CA TYR A 137 -4.49 -8.87 5.15
C TYR A 137 -4.25 -9.10 3.66
N GLN A 138 -4.11 -8.02 2.88
CA GLN A 138 -3.92 -8.09 1.41
C GLN A 138 -2.71 -8.95 1.03
N PHE A 139 -1.61 -8.80 1.77
CA PHE A 139 -0.34 -9.47 1.50
C PHE A 139 -0.12 -10.75 2.31
N GLY A 140 -1.07 -11.14 3.17
CA GLY A 140 -0.99 -12.39 3.95
C GLY A 140 0.26 -12.45 4.86
N MET A 141 0.69 -11.32 5.40
CA MET A 141 2.02 -11.20 6.04
C MET A 141 2.19 -12.07 7.29
N ARG A 142 1.08 -12.51 7.91
CA ARG A 142 1.05 -13.39 9.09
C ARG A 142 0.64 -14.83 8.78
N LEU A 143 0.26 -15.14 7.53
CA LEU A 143 -0.09 -16.49 7.13
C LEU A 143 1.16 -17.37 6.99
N PRO A 144 1.07 -18.69 7.25
CA PRO A 144 2.12 -19.62 6.84
C PRO A 144 2.36 -19.55 5.33
N ILE A 145 3.57 -19.89 4.89
CA ILE A 145 3.87 -20.02 3.45
C ILE A 145 3.54 -21.45 3.05
N GLY A 146 2.61 -21.60 2.10
CA GLY A 146 2.18 -22.90 1.63
C GLY A 146 0.72 -22.94 1.19
N GLN A 147 0.28 -24.16 0.85
CA GLN A 147 -1.08 -24.42 0.36
C GLN A 147 -2.20 -24.09 1.35
N ASP A 148 -1.89 -24.06 2.65
CA ASP A 148 -2.78 -23.71 3.76
C ASP A 148 -2.73 -22.22 4.11
N GLY A 149 -1.83 -21.45 3.50
CA GLY A 149 -1.63 -20.03 3.74
C GLY A 149 -1.37 -19.22 2.47
N THR A 150 -0.44 -18.29 2.57
CA THR A 150 -0.03 -17.44 1.46
C THR A 150 0.92 -18.18 0.53
N VAL A 151 0.72 -18.03 -0.77
CA VAL A 151 1.67 -18.50 -1.81
C VAL A 151 2.43 -17.34 -2.44
N GLY A 152 1.99 -16.10 -2.20
CA GLY A 152 2.55 -14.88 -2.75
C GLY A 152 1.53 -13.76 -2.81
N ALA A 153 1.91 -12.66 -3.46
CA ALA A 153 1.09 -11.46 -3.60
C ALA A 153 0.50 -11.28 -5.01
N GLY A 154 0.73 -12.22 -5.92
CA GLY A 154 0.32 -12.13 -7.33
C GLY A 154 1.27 -11.32 -8.20
N LEU A 155 2.06 -10.40 -7.62
CA LEU A 155 3.16 -9.70 -8.30
C LEU A 155 4.54 -10.29 -8.00
N GLY A 156 4.65 -11.14 -6.97
CA GLY A 156 5.90 -11.74 -6.56
C GLY A 156 5.75 -12.62 -5.31
N PRO A 157 6.86 -13.01 -4.66
CA PRO A 157 6.88 -13.97 -3.56
C PRO A 157 6.12 -13.48 -2.30
N PRO A 158 5.85 -14.38 -1.34
CA PRO A 158 5.25 -14.02 -0.06
C PRO A 158 5.96 -12.87 0.65
N GLN A 159 5.16 -11.90 1.10
CA GLN A 159 5.62 -10.71 1.81
C GLN A 159 5.79 -10.97 3.30
N ARG A 160 6.80 -10.34 3.90
CA ARG A 160 7.05 -10.38 5.35
C ARG A 160 7.39 -8.98 5.85
N PRO A 161 7.02 -8.65 7.11
CA PRO A 161 7.52 -7.43 7.74
C PRO A 161 9.05 -7.47 7.76
N GLY A 162 9.67 -6.34 7.44
CA GLY A 162 11.12 -6.16 7.43
C GLY A 162 11.48 -4.74 7.81
N LYS A 163 12.77 -4.51 8.06
CA LYS A 163 13.29 -3.18 8.38
C LYS A 163 13.12 -2.27 7.18
N ARG A 164 12.51 -1.09 7.37
CA ARG A 164 12.41 -0.06 6.33
C ARG A 164 13.39 1.07 6.60
N SER A 165 13.92 1.62 5.52
CA SER A 165 14.72 2.84 5.46
C SER A 165 14.07 3.80 4.46
N PHE A 166 14.35 5.08 4.53
CA PHE A 166 13.95 6.02 3.49
C PHE A 166 14.97 7.13 3.41
N VAL A 167 15.52 7.34 2.21
CA VAL A 167 16.43 8.44 1.91
C VAL A 167 15.67 9.40 0.99
N PRO A 168 15.36 10.63 1.43
CA PRO A 168 14.65 11.60 0.61
C PRO A 168 15.40 11.91 -0.69
N PRO A 169 14.69 12.15 -1.80
CA PRO A 169 15.31 12.69 -3.00
C PRO A 169 16.04 14.00 -2.73
N ASN A 170 17.30 14.11 -3.17
CA ASN A 170 18.06 15.35 -3.18
C ASN A 170 18.07 16.03 -4.57
N LYS A 171 17.53 15.36 -5.58
CA LYS A 171 17.22 15.88 -6.91
C LYS A 171 15.75 15.61 -7.20
N THR A 172 14.97 16.66 -7.41
CA THR A 172 13.55 16.56 -7.75
C THR A 172 13.25 17.13 -9.12
N PHE A 173 12.12 16.73 -9.70
CA PHE A 173 11.63 17.22 -10.98
C PHE A 173 10.09 17.18 -11.03
N GLU A 174 9.51 18.08 -11.84
CA GLU A 174 8.05 18.13 -12.04
C GLU A 174 7.59 17.16 -13.14
N LYS A 175 8.29 17.14 -14.28
CA LYS A 175 7.84 16.41 -15.49
C LYS A 175 8.90 15.50 -16.10
N ILE A 176 10.09 16.03 -16.34
CA ILE A 176 11.19 15.29 -16.94
C ILE A 176 12.48 15.68 -16.22
N TYR A 177 13.25 14.68 -15.80
CA TYR A 177 14.64 14.81 -15.39
C TYR A 177 15.54 14.21 -16.48
N LYS A 178 16.66 14.87 -16.79
CA LYS A 178 17.68 14.31 -17.68
C LYS A 178 19.01 14.28 -16.96
N GLY A 179 19.69 13.14 -16.99
CA GLY A 179 20.94 12.95 -16.28
C GLY A 179 21.92 12.06 -17.04
N THR A 180 23.15 12.05 -16.55
CA THR A 180 24.21 11.18 -17.05
C THR A 180 25.02 10.68 -15.88
N THR A 181 25.25 9.36 -15.80
CA THR A 181 26.05 8.73 -14.75
C THR A 181 26.89 7.62 -15.36
N GLY A 182 28.20 7.64 -15.11
CA GLY A 182 29.13 6.66 -15.70
C GLY A 182 29.04 6.56 -17.23
N GLY A 183 28.79 7.69 -17.92
CA GLY A 183 28.61 7.71 -19.39
C GLY A 183 27.23 7.26 -19.88
N ILE A 184 26.33 6.78 -19.01
CA ILE A 184 24.96 6.40 -19.37
C ILE A 184 24.05 7.61 -19.34
N ASN A 185 23.49 8.00 -20.49
CA ASN A 185 22.44 9.00 -20.55
C ASN A 185 21.09 8.39 -20.18
N PHE A 186 20.33 9.06 -19.34
CA PHE A 186 19.00 8.62 -18.94
C PHE A 186 18.04 9.81 -18.82
N GLU A 187 16.76 9.52 -18.99
CA GLU A 187 15.66 10.45 -18.76
C GLU A 187 14.65 9.82 -17.81
N VAL A 188 14.15 10.57 -16.83
CA VAL A 188 13.06 10.15 -15.95
C VAL A 188 11.84 10.97 -16.31
N HIS A 189 10.78 10.33 -16.77
CA HIS A 189 9.55 10.97 -17.22
C HIS A 189 8.43 10.70 -16.24
N LEU A 190 7.72 11.72 -15.80
CA LEU A 190 6.45 11.57 -15.08
C LEU A 190 5.41 10.96 -16.02
N ILE A 191 4.97 9.74 -15.70
CA ILE A 191 3.97 8.95 -16.41
C ILE A 191 2.90 8.51 -15.39
N PRO A 192 1.97 9.41 -15.03
CA PRO A 192 0.95 9.10 -14.03
C PRO A 192 0.16 7.86 -14.46
N SER A 193 0.12 6.86 -13.59
CA SER A 193 -0.50 5.57 -13.91
C SER A 193 -0.99 4.86 -12.66
N GLU A 194 -0.17 4.00 -12.06
CA GLU A 194 -0.53 3.38 -10.79
C GLU A 194 -0.63 4.44 -9.69
N THR A 195 0.30 5.39 -9.67
CA THR A 195 0.27 6.55 -8.78
C THR A 195 0.37 7.85 -9.54
N GLU A 196 0.06 8.95 -8.86
CA GLU A 196 0.09 10.30 -9.44
C GLU A 196 1.52 10.75 -9.79
N ASP A 197 2.51 10.34 -8.99
CA ASP A 197 3.94 10.62 -9.12
C ASP A 197 4.71 9.57 -9.93
N GLN A 198 4.02 8.58 -10.51
CA GLN A 198 4.72 7.46 -11.13
C GLN A 198 5.56 7.88 -12.33
N CYS A 199 6.79 7.38 -12.37
CA CYS A 199 7.76 7.71 -13.40
C CYS A 199 8.23 6.49 -14.19
N ALA A 200 8.63 6.73 -15.44
CA ALA A 200 9.35 5.79 -16.28
C ALA A 200 10.78 6.28 -16.52
N VAL A 201 11.74 5.35 -16.57
CA VAL A 201 13.14 5.66 -16.88
C VAL A 201 13.44 5.23 -18.32
N TRP A 202 13.90 6.16 -19.13
CA TRP A 202 14.25 5.95 -20.53
C TRP A 202 15.76 6.04 -20.74
N LEU A 203 16.33 5.01 -21.35
CA LEU A 203 17.73 4.97 -21.76
C LEU A 203 17.78 5.14 -23.29
N PRO A 204 17.96 6.37 -23.81
CA PRO A 204 17.82 6.65 -25.24
C PRO A 204 18.84 5.90 -26.11
N ASP A 205 20.09 5.77 -25.65
CA ASP A 205 21.18 5.18 -26.42
C ASP A 205 21.00 3.68 -26.65
N SER A 206 20.39 2.98 -25.68
CA SER A 206 20.11 1.55 -25.71
C SER A 206 18.63 1.22 -26.00
N LYS A 207 17.79 2.25 -26.12
CA LYS A 207 16.33 2.17 -26.30
C LYS A 207 15.62 1.26 -25.30
N VAL A 208 16.03 1.35 -24.03
CA VAL A 208 15.43 0.58 -22.94
C VAL A 208 14.51 1.46 -22.11
N LEU A 209 13.29 0.98 -21.88
CA LEU A 209 12.27 1.65 -21.08
C LEU A 209 12.00 0.85 -19.81
N LEU A 210 12.26 1.45 -18.65
CA LEU A 210 11.82 0.92 -17.37
C LEU A 210 10.47 1.55 -17.03
N SER A 211 9.40 0.75 -17.00
CA SER A 211 8.02 1.25 -16.91
C SER A 211 7.46 1.38 -15.50
N ALA A 212 8.26 1.05 -14.49
CA ALA A 212 7.81 0.90 -13.11
C ALA A 212 6.57 -0.01 -13.05
N ASP A 213 5.48 0.49 -12.47
CA ASP A 213 4.24 -0.24 -12.21
C ASP A 213 3.15 0.01 -13.26
N ALA A 214 3.51 0.65 -14.37
CA ALA A 214 2.53 1.01 -15.40
C ALA A 214 2.02 -0.25 -16.11
N VAL A 215 2.83 -1.30 -16.16
CA VAL A 215 2.50 -2.61 -16.73
C VAL A 215 3.20 -3.68 -15.89
N TYR A 216 2.47 -4.75 -15.57
CA TYR A 216 3.00 -5.92 -14.88
C TYR A 216 2.21 -7.17 -15.26
N GLU A 217 2.71 -8.37 -14.91
CA GLU A 217 2.12 -9.66 -15.29
C GLU A 217 0.84 -10.00 -14.50
N SER A 218 -0.10 -9.06 -14.42
CA SER A 218 -1.41 -9.22 -13.81
C SER A 218 -2.31 -8.09 -14.28
N PHE A 219 -3.63 -8.27 -14.23
CA PHE A 219 -4.57 -7.17 -14.41
C PHE A 219 -4.27 -6.01 -13.45
N PRO A 220 -4.33 -4.74 -13.92
CA PRO A 220 -4.15 -3.54 -13.13
C PRO A 220 -4.99 -3.51 -11.86
N ASN A 221 -4.34 -3.20 -10.75
CA ASN A 221 -5.01 -3.03 -9.48
C ASN A 221 -5.62 -1.62 -9.37
N VAL A 222 -6.71 -1.34 -10.10
CA VAL A 222 -7.38 -0.03 -10.07
C VAL A 222 -7.78 0.39 -8.66
N TYR A 223 -7.98 -0.55 -7.74
CA TYR A 223 -8.16 -0.27 -6.33
C TYR A 223 -7.53 -1.35 -5.45
N ALA A 224 -6.46 -0.99 -4.75
CA ALA A 224 -5.86 -1.89 -3.78
C ALA A 224 -6.80 -2.08 -2.59
N LEU A 225 -7.13 -3.35 -2.29
CA LEU A 225 -8.00 -3.71 -1.17
C LEU A 225 -7.50 -3.18 0.17
N ARG A 226 -6.19 -2.95 0.33
CA ARG A 226 -5.62 -2.30 1.52
C ARG A 226 -6.19 -0.90 1.76
N GLY A 227 -6.65 -0.23 0.71
CA GLY A 227 -7.21 1.12 0.72
C GLY A 227 -6.31 2.07 -0.04
N THR A 228 -6.88 2.74 -1.04
CA THR A 228 -6.25 3.79 -1.86
C THR A 228 -7.30 4.85 -2.18
N ARG A 229 -6.86 6.05 -2.59
CA ARG A 229 -7.76 7.02 -3.20
C ARG A 229 -8.24 6.50 -4.56
N PHE A 230 -9.26 7.16 -5.11
CA PHE A 230 -9.71 6.85 -6.45
C PHE A 230 -8.57 7.05 -7.46
N ARG A 231 -8.16 5.94 -8.09
CA ARG A 231 -7.21 5.91 -9.19
C ARG A 231 -8.02 5.92 -10.49
N ASN A 232 -8.00 7.05 -11.21
CA ASN A 232 -8.73 7.14 -12.47
C ASN A 232 -8.09 6.23 -13.53
N PRO A 233 -8.78 5.19 -14.02
CA PRO A 233 -8.21 4.27 -15.00
C PRO A 233 -7.76 4.95 -16.29
N MET A 234 -8.42 6.05 -16.70
CA MET A 234 -8.06 6.74 -17.94
C MET A 234 -6.82 7.61 -17.82
N ILE A 235 -6.37 7.94 -16.60
CA ILE A 235 -5.04 8.52 -16.40
C ILE A 235 -3.99 7.45 -16.72
N TRP A 236 -4.17 6.24 -16.18
CA TRP A 236 -3.29 5.11 -16.43
C TRP A 236 -3.24 4.70 -17.91
N ALA A 237 -4.40 4.57 -18.58
CA ALA A 237 -4.45 4.27 -20.00
C ALA A 237 -3.63 5.27 -20.84
N LYS A 238 -3.73 6.57 -20.53
CA LYS A 238 -2.93 7.62 -21.19
C LYS A 238 -1.44 7.54 -20.82
N GLY A 239 -1.11 7.14 -19.60
CA GLY A 239 0.26 6.84 -19.20
C GLY A 239 0.87 5.75 -20.08
N ILE A 240 0.12 4.68 -20.37
CA ILE A 240 0.58 3.62 -21.28
C ILE A 240 0.66 4.12 -22.73
N ASP A 241 -0.27 4.96 -23.18
CA ASP A 241 -0.16 5.61 -24.50
C ASP A 241 1.16 6.40 -24.62
N ARG A 242 1.60 7.08 -23.54
CA ARG A 242 2.91 7.75 -23.50
C ARG A 242 4.10 6.79 -23.54
N LEU A 243 4.02 5.64 -22.86
CA LEU A 243 5.08 4.62 -22.91
C LEU A 243 5.34 4.10 -24.33
N ARG A 244 4.29 3.99 -25.14
CA ARG A 244 4.38 3.53 -26.54
C ARG A 244 5.18 4.48 -27.43
N GLU A 245 5.17 5.77 -27.12
CA GLU A 245 5.87 6.79 -27.92
C GLU A 245 7.40 6.65 -27.86
N PHE A 246 7.94 6.00 -26.82
CA PHE A 246 9.38 5.72 -26.74
C PHE A 246 9.85 4.69 -27.77
N ALA A 247 8.94 3.87 -28.32
CA ALA A 247 9.24 2.80 -29.26
C ALA A 247 10.44 1.93 -28.80
N ALA A 248 10.39 1.52 -27.52
CA ALA A 248 11.46 0.80 -26.84
C ALA A 248 11.79 -0.53 -27.54
N GLU A 249 13.07 -0.88 -27.56
CA GLU A 249 13.53 -2.20 -28.00
C GLU A 249 13.47 -3.22 -26.85
N THR A 250 13.59 -2.74 -25.60
CA THR A 250 13.43 -3.53 -24.38
C THR A 250 12.58 -2.78 -23.36
N LEU A 251 11.56 -3.45 -22.81
CA LEU A 251 10.73 -2.98 -21.71
C LEU A 251 11.10 -3.75 -20.44
N ILE A 252 11.33 -3.03 -19.34
CA ILE A 252 11.61 -3.61 -18.02
C ILE A 252 10.57 -3.09 -17.02
N PRO A 253 9.55 -3.87 -16.66
CA PRO A 253 8.67 -3.48 -15.56
C PRO A 253 9.37 -3.68 -14.22
N HIS A 254 8.95 -2.95 -13.19
CA HIS A 254 9.39 -3.22 -11.81
C HIS A 254 8.49 -4.23 -11.08
N HIS A 255 7.46 -4.75 -11.75
CA HIS A 255 6.84 -6.03 -11.41
C HIS A 255 6.66 -6.88 -12.68
N GLY A 256 7.28 -8.07 -12.73
CA GLY A 256 7.21 -8.95 -13.91
C GLY A 256 8.55 -9.05 -14.66
N ARG A 257 8.54 -9.72 -15.82
CA ARG A 257 9.78 -9.97 -16.60
C ARG A 257 10.04 -8.92 -17.67
N PRO A 258 11.30 -8.73 -18.09
CA PRO A 258 11.61 -7.93 -19.27
C PRO A 258 10.97 -8.50 -20.55
N VAL A 259 10.66 -7.59 -21.48
CA VAL A 259 10.12 -7.92 -22.81
C VAL A 259 11.00 -7.29 -23.87
N GLU A 260 11.47 -8.08 -24.84
CA GLU A 260 12.32 -7.63 -25.94
C GLU A 260 11.58 -7.67 -27.29
N GLY A 261 11.76 -6.61 -28.08
CA GLY A 261 11.26 -6.46 -29.43
C GLY A 261 10.13 -5.44 -29.53
N VAL A 262 10.37 -4.37 -30.32
CA VAL A 262 9.47 -3.21 -30.49
C VAL A 262 8.01 -3.61 -30.73
N LYS A 263 7.76 -4.53 -31.66
CA LYS A 263 6.38 -4.97 -31.97
C LYS A 263 5.72 -5.68 -30.79
N LYS A 264 6.45 -6.57 -30.09
CA LYS A 264 5.90 -7.30 -28.93
C LYS A 264 5.56 -6.35 -27.80
N ILE A 265 6.40 -5.33 -27.60
CA ILE A 265 6.19 -4.29 -26.60
C ILE A 265 4.96 -3.45 -26.97
N ASP A 266 4.87 -2.95 -28.21
CA ASP A 266 3.69 -2.16 -28.64
C ASP A 266 2.39 -2.96 -28.59
N ASP A 267 2.39 -4.23 -29.00
CA ASP A 267 1.24 -5.12 -28.89
C ASP A 267 0.82 -5.29 -27.40
N LEU A 268 1.78 -5.60 -26.51
CA LEU A 268 1.54 -5.73 -25.06
C LEU A 268 0.96 -4.45 -24.46
N LEU A 269 1.59 -3.29 -24.73
CA LEU A 269 1.15 -2.01 -24.19
C LEU A 269 -0.25 -1.65 -24.73
N THR A 270 -0.55 -1.97 -25.99
CA THR A 270 -1.87 -1.76 -26.59
C THR A 270 -2.94 -2.60 -25.88
N ASP A 271 -2.74 -3.92 -25.74
CA ASP A 271 -3.70 -4.81 -25.09
C ASP A 271 -3.91 -4.42 -23.62
N TYR A 272 -2.84 -4.08 -22.90
CA TYR A 272 -2.91 -3.70 -21.49
C TYR A 272 -3.68 -2.38 -21.29
N ARG A 273 -3.43 -1.39 -22.14
CA ARG A 273 -4.13 -0.11 -22.18
C ARG A 273 -5.61 -0.27 -22.55
N ASP A 274 -5.91 -1.14 -23.51
CA ASP A 274 -7.27 -1.41 -23.95
C ASP A 274 -8.09 -2.14 -22.89
N ALA A 275 -7.47 -3.04 -22.10
CA ALA A 275 -8.12 -3.67 -20.97
C ALA A 275 -8.55 -2.66 -19.89
N ILE A 276 -7.70 -1.67 -19.59
CA ILE A 276 -8.01 -0.59 -18.66
C ILE A 276 -9.17 0.26 -19.18
N GLN A 277 -9.08 0.74 -20.43
CA GLN A 277 -10.14 1.56 -20.99
C GLN A 277 -11.45 0.78 -21.12
N TYR A 278 -11.41 -0.49 -21.55
CA TYR A 278 -12.62 -1.30 -21.69
C TYR A 278 -13.36 -1.43 -20.35
N LEU A 279 -12.65 -1.76 -19.27
CA LEU A 279 -13.25 -1.87 -17.94
C LEU A 279 -13.89 -0.54 -17.52
N HIS A 280 -13.17 0.57 -17.71
CA HIS A 280 -13.67 1.91 -17.43
C HIS A 280 -14.93 2.24 -18.22
N ASP A 281 -14.87 2.17 -19.55
CA ASP A 281 -15.93 2.60 -20.44
C ASP A 281 -17.18 1.74 -20.29
N GLN A 282 -17.02 0.42 -20.09
CA GLN A 282 -18.16 -0.46 -19.85
C GLN A 282 -18.78 -0.21 -18.48
N THR A 283 -17.98 0.06 -17.44
CA THR A 283 -18.51 0.45 -16.13
C THR A 283 -19.36 1.71 -16.25
N LEU A 284 -18.82 2.79 -16.85
CA LEU A 284 -19.55 4.05 -17.04
C LEU A 284 -20.79 3.87 -17.93
N ARG A 285 -20.72 3.03 -18.96
CA ARG A 285 -21.87 2.77 -19.85
C ARG A 285 -23.05 2.18 -19.07
N TYR A 286 -22.81 1.28 -18.11
CA TYR A 286 -23.88 0.71 -17.29
C TYR A 286 -24.27 1.60 -16.11
N MET A 287 -23.35 2.38 -15.54
CA MET A 287 -23.70 3.44 -14.59
C MET A 287 -24.69 4.44 -15.20
N ASN A 288 -24.45 4.88 -16.44
CA ASN A 288 -25.34 5.78 -17.18
C ASN A 288 -26.72 5.16 -17.49
N LYS A 289 -26.87 3.84 -17.31
CA LYS A 289 -28.15 3.13 -17.41
C LYS A 289 -28.80 2.87 -16.05
N GLY A 290 -28.23 3.38 -14.96
CA GLY A 290 -28.75 3.27 -13.61
C GLY A 290 -28.39 1.97 -12.88
N PHE A 291 -27.46 1.16 -13.41
CA PHE A 291 -27.02 -0.05 -12.71
C PHE A 291 -26.11 0.29 -11.53
N THR A 292 -26.30 -0.44 -10.45
CA THR A 292 -25.46 -0.44 -9.25
C THR A 292 -24.13 -1.18 -9.48
N PRO A 293 -23.09 -0.95 -8.66
CA PRO A 293 -21.83 -1.68 -8.77
C PRO A 293 -21.97 -3.21 -8.78
N ASP A 294 -22.86 -3.76 -7.96
CA ASP A 294 -23.06 -5.21 -7.87
C ASP A 294 -23.71 -5.78 -9.12
N GLU A 295 -24.66 -5.08 -9.73
CA GLU A 295 -25.23 -5.48 -11.02
C GLU A 295 -24.19 -5.35 -12.16
N ILE A 296 -23.35 -4.31 -12.13
CA ILE A 296 -22.32 -4.12 -13.17
C ILE A 296 -21.29 -5.25 -13.14
N LYS A 297 -20.90 -5.76 -11.97
CA LYS A 297 -19.97 -6.90 -11.84
C LYS A 297 -20.46 -8.18 -12.52
N GLU A 298 -21.77 -8.36 -12.63
CA GLU A 298 -22.38 -9.53 -13.28
C GLU A 298 -22.53 -9.34 -14.79
N ILE A 299 -22.42 -8.12 -15.29
CA ILE A 299 -22.60 -7.79 -16.70
C ILE A 299 -21.26 -7.56 -17.41
N VAL A 300 -20.36 -6.80 -16.78
CA VAL A 300 -19.10 -6.38 -17.38
C VAL A 300 -18.06 -7.48 -17.23
N THR A 301 -17.75 -8.12 -18.35
CA THR A 301 -16.66 -9.10 -18.48
C THR A 301 -15.74 -8.69 -19.61
N MET A 302 -14.48 -9.11 -19.52
CA MET A 302 -13.42 -8.77 -20.47
C MET A 302 -13.58 -9.59 -21.77
N PRO A 303 -13.36 -9.01 -22.97
CA PRO A 303 -13.34 -9.76 -24.23
C PRO A 303 -12.27 -10.86 -24.20
N GLU A 304 -12.51 -11.98 -24.90
CA GLU A 304 -11.66 -13.19 -24.81
C GLU A 304 -10.17 -12.90 -25.02
N HIS A 305 -9.82 -12.11 -26.04
CA HIS A 305 -8.43 -11.77 -26.34
C HIS A 305 -7.71 -11.02 -25.21
N LEU A 306 -8.42 -10.21 -24.42
CA LEU A 306 -7.87 -9.51 -23.26
C LEU A 306 -7.96 -10.34 -21.99
N ARG A 307 -9.06 -11.09 -21.81
CA ARG A 307 -9.28 -11.98 -20.65
C ARG A 307 -8.20 -13.07 -20.58
N ASP A 308 -7.85 -13.63 -21.73
CA ASP A 308 -6.94 -14.76 -21.84
C ASP A 308 -5.49 -14.32 -22.15
N HIS A 309 -5.24 -13.00 -22.16
CA HIS A 309 -3.91 -12.44 -22.38
C HIS A 309 -2.97 -12.77 -21.20
N PRO A 310 -1.73 -13.23 -21.43
CA PRO A 310 -0.83 -13.68 -20.36
C PRO A 310 -0.50 -12.64 -19.28
N TRP A 311 -0.58 -11.34 -19.61
CA TRP A 311 -0.32 -10.23 -18.70
C TRP A 311 -1.57 -9.65 -18.03
N LEU A 312 -2.77 -10.17 -18.32
CA LEU A 312 -4.03 -9.62 -17.83
C LEU A 312 -4.80 -10.61 -16.94
N GLY A 313 -4.15 -11.67 -16.48
CA GLY A 313 -4.71 -12.56 -15.47
C GLY A 313 -4.98 -11.83 -14.15
N GLU A 314 -6.12 -12.10 -13.51
CA GLU A 314 -6.53 -11.42 -12.26
C GLU A 314 -5.81 -11.97 -11.01
N PHE A 315 -4.48 -11.94 -11.00
CA PHE A 315 -3.66 -12.45 -9.91
C PHE A 315 -3.44 -11.42 -8.78
N TYR A 316 -3.47 -10.13 -9.11
CA TYR A 316 -3.35 -9.00 -8.18
C TYR A 316 -4.58 -8.09 -8.26
N GLY A 317 -4.77 -7.37 -9.37
CA GLY A 317 -6.02 -6.66 -9.67
C GLY A 317 -7.13 -7.61 -10.13
N SER A 318 -8.38 -7.15 -10.08
CA SER A 318 -9.54 -7.85 -10.65
C SER A 318 -10.58 -6.85 -11.14
N TYR A 319 -11.26 -7.20 -12.23
CA TYR A 319 -12.36 -6.41 -12.78
C TYR A 319 -13.44 -6.17 -11.73
N LYS A 320 -13.76 -7.22 -10.95
CA LYS A 320 -14.87 -7.22 -10.00
C LYS A 320 -14.67 -6.24 -8.84
N HIS A 321 -13.44 -6.05 -8.35
CA HIS A 321 -13.20 -5.05 -7.29
C HIS A 321 -12.85 -3.67 -7.84
N ALA A 322 -12.42 -3.58 -9.10
CA ALA A 322 -12.18 -2.31 -9.77
C ALA A 322 -13.49 -1.58 -10.13
N ILE A 323 -14.56 -2.31 -10.51
CA ILE A 323 -15.86 -1.72 -10.86
C ILE A 323 -16.44 -0.82 -9.74
N PRO A 324 -16.55 -1.27 -8.47
CA PRO A 324 -17.00 -0.39 -7.37
C PRO A 324 -16.12 0.83 -7.19
N ALA A 325 -14.80 0.70 -7.37
CA ALA A 325 -13.89 1.84 -7.21
C ALA A 325 -14.10 2.89 -8.30
N ILE A 326 -14.33 2.45 -9.55
CA ILE A 326 -14.70 3.33 -10.66
C ILE A 326 -16.04 4.00 -10.37
N PHE A 327 -17.04 3.24 -9.92
CA PHE A 327 -18.34 3.81 -9.55
C PHE A 327 -18.20 4.91 -8.49
N VAL A 328 -17.50 4.61 -7.38
CA VAL A 328 -17.27 5.55 -6.29
C VAL A 328 -16.48 6.78 -6.74
N GLY A 329 -15.52 6.61 -7.66
CA GLY A 329 -14.76 7.71 -8.23
C GLY A 329 -15.59 8.73 -9.01
N TYR A 330 -16.70 8.31 -9.61
CA TYR A 330 -17.56 9.17 -10.44
C TYR A 330 -18.85 9.60 -9.75
N LEU A 331 -19.50 8.72 -8.99
CA LEU A 331 -20.81 8.97 -8.36
C LEU A 331 -20.76 8.99 -6.82
N GLY A 332 -19.63 8.66 -6.22
CA GLY A 332 -19.51 8.51 -4.77
C GLY A 332 -20.09 7.20 -4.26
N TRP A 333 -20.27 7.11 -2.94
CA TRP A 333 -20.70 5.88 -2.27
C TRP A 333 -22.20 5.57 -2.42
N TYR A 334 -23.03 6.59 -2.68
CA TYR A 334 -24.48 6.49 -2.64
C TYR A 334 -25.03 5.97 -3.98
N GLN A 335 -25.76 4.85 -3.94
CA GLN A 335 -26.24 4.17 -5.14
C GLN A 335 -27.66 4.59 -5.58
N GLY A 336 -28.33 5.43 -4.79
CA GLY A 336 -29.67 5.95 -5.11
C GLY A 336 -30.81 5.39 -4.24
N ASP A 337 -30.56 4.38 -3.39
CA ASP A 337 -31.56 3.88 -2.44
C ASP A 337 -31.53 4.68 -1.12
N PRO A 338 -32.57 5.48 -0.78
CA PRO A 338 -32.59 6.27 0.44
C PRO A 338 -32.47 5.44 1.74
N VAL A 339 -32.70 4.12 1.72
CA VAL A 339 -32.44 3.24 2.87
C VAL A 339 -30.95 3.25 3.25
N GLU A 340 -30.05 3.47 2.30
CA GLU A 340 -28.60 3.55 2.52
C GLU A 340 -28.14 4.87 3.16
N LEU A 341 -28.97 5.92 3.16
CA LEU A 341 -28.60 7.23 3.72
C LEU A 341 -28.47 7.20 5.26
N SER A 342 -29.29 6.38 5.91
CA SER A 342 -29.28 6.22 7.36
C SER A 342 -29.74 4.80 7.72
N PRO A 343 -28.90 3.78 7.44
CA PRO A 343 -29.28 2.40 7.69
C PRO A 343 -29.35 2.13 9.19
N THR A 344 -30.20 1.19 9.59
CA THR A 344 -30.21 0.66 10.96
C THR A 344 -28.78 0.24 11.35
N PRO A 345 -28.29 0.59 12.57
CA PRO A 345 -26.97 0.20 13.04
C PRO A 345 -26.70 -1.29 12.85
N TRP A 346 -25.48 -1.64 12.46
CA TRP A 346 -25.15 -3.00 11.98
C TRP A 346 -25.53 -4.12 12.95
N LYS A 347 -25.25 -3.97 14.24
CA LYS A 347 -25.57 -4.97 15.27
C LYS A 347 -27.08 -5.19 15.39
N GLU A 348 -27.84 -4.10 15.46
CA GLU A 348 -29.30 -4.15 15.53
C GLU A 348 -29.90 -4.77 14.27
N ARG A 349 -29.42 -4.36 13.10
CA ARG A 349 -29.84 -4.94 11.81
C ARG A 349 -29.56 -6.44 11.77
N ALA A 350 -28.39 -6.88 12.22
CA ALA A 350 -28.02 -8.28 12.25
C ALA A 350 -28.93 -9.10 13.19
N SER A 351 -29.19 -8.62 14.40
CA SER A 351 -30.14 -9.28 15.32
C SER A 351 -31.52 -9.44 14.69
N ARG A 352 -32.06 -8.38 14.07
CA ARG A 352 -33.37 -8.44 13.39
C ARG A 352 -33.40 -9.47 12.25
N TYR A 353 -32.34 -9.54 11.44
CA TYR A 353 -32.22 -10.53 10.37
C TYR A 353 -32.17 -11.97 10.91
N VAL A 354 -31.41 -12.20 11.97
CA VAL A 354 -31.34 -13.51 12.63
C VAL A 354 -32.71 -13.92 13.17
N ASP A 355 -33.43 -13.00 13.80
CA ASP A 355 -34.78 -13.26 14.34
C ASP A 355 -35.78 -13.66 13.24
N VAL A 356 -35.82 -12.91 12.13
CA VAL A 356 -36.75 -13.23 11.02
C VAL A 356 -36.38 -14.51 10.27
N MET A 357 -35.10 -14.91 10.28
CA MET A 357 -34.64 -16.18 9.72
C MET A 357 -34.92 -17.40 10.63
N GLY A 358 -35.57 -17.19 11.79
CA GLY A 358 -35.93 -18.27 12.72
C GLY A 358 -34.94 -18.47 13.86
N GLY A 359 -34.11 -17.47 14.15
CA GLY A 359 -33.15 -17.48 15.26
C GLY A 359 -31.80 -18.10 14.92
N ARG A 360 -30.84 -17.95 15.86
CA ARG A 360 -29.44 -18.38 15.72
C ARG A 360 -29.30 -19.81 15.19
N GLU A 361 -29.94 -20.77 15.85
CA GLU A 361 -29.79 -22.20 15.53
C GLU A 361 -30.27 -22.53 14.11
N LYS A 362 -31.32 -21.86 13.64
CA LYS A 362 -31.83 -22.07 12.28
C LYS A 362 -30.84 -21.54 11.24
N VAL A 363 -30.32 -20.33 11.43
CA VAL A 363 -29.31 -19.73 10.54
C VAL A 363 -28.03 -20.56 10.54
N PHE A 364 -27.57 -21.01 11.71
CA PHE A 364 -26.39 -21.85 11.85
C PHE A 364 -26.55 -23.20 11.12
N SER A 365 -27.73 -23.85 11.24
CA SER A 365 -28.06 -25.07 10.49
C SER A 365 -28.05 -24.84 8.98
N LEU A 366 -28.66 -23.75 8.51
CA LEU A 366 -28.69 -23.39 7.08
C LEU A 366 -27.29 -23.13 6.52
N ALA A 367 -26.42 -22.47 7.30
CA ALA A 367 -25.03 -22.27 6.92
C ALA A 367 -24.25 -23.58 6.84
N ALA A 368 -24.48 -24.51 7.78
CA ALA A 368 -23.87 -25.84 7.73
C ALA A 368 -24.36 -26.67 6.52
N GLU A 369 -25.64 -26.58 6.17
CA GLU A 369 -26.21 -27.20 4.97
C GLU A 369 -25.58 -26.63 3.70
N ALA A 370 -25.49 -25.30 3.59
CA ALA A 370 -24.83 -24.62 2.46
C ALA A 370 -23.35 -25.05 2.33
N LEU A 371 -22.61 -25.05 3.44
CA LEU A 371 -21.20 -25.42 3.47
C LEU A 371 -20.95 -26.89 3.11
N ASN A 372 -21.85 -27.80 3.52
CA ASN A 372 -21.80 -29.21 3.13
C ASN A 372 -22.23 -29.45 1.68
N GLY A 373 -23.01 -28.53 1.10
CA GLY A 373 -23.37 -28.50 -0.33
C GLY A 373 -22.38 -27.74 -1.22
N ASP A 374 -21.23 -27.33 -0.68
CA ASP A 374 -20.18 -26.53 -1.36
C ASP A 374 -20.62 -25.10 -1.79
N ASP A 375 -21.71 -24.58 -1.23
CA ASP A 375 -22.11 -23.19 -1.39
C ASP A 375 -21.42 -22.31 -0.33
N VAL A 376 -20.10 -22.20 -0.48
CA VAL A 376 -19.20 -21.58 0.50
C VAL A 376 -19.47 -20.08 0.68
N GLN A 377 -19.83 -19.39 -0.40
CA GLN A 377 -20.14 -17.96 -0.39
C GLN A 377 -21.41 -17.70 0.42
N TRP A 378 -22.48 -18.45 0.14
CA TRP A 378 -23.74 -18.30 0.87
C TRP A 378 -23.61 -18.66 2.36
N ALA A 379 -22.85 -19.71 2.68
CA ALA A 379 -22.54 -20.05 4.07
C ALA A 379 -21.87 -18.87 4.81
N ALA A 380 -20.86 -18.24 4.20
CA ALA A 380 -20.18 -17.09 4.79
C ALA A 380 -21.10 -15.86 4.95
N GLU A 381 -22.04 -15.64 4.03
CA GLU A 381 -23.04 -14.57 4.11
C GLU A 381 -24.03 -14.80 5.27
N LEU A 382 -24.56 -16.01 5.42
CA LEU A 382 -25.42 -16.38 6.56
C LEU A 382 -24.70 -16.20 7.89
N LEU A 383 -23.48 -16.70 8.00
CA LEU A 383 -22.68 -16.64 9.24
C LEU A 383 -22.25 -15.21 9.59
N THR A 384 -22.17 -14.33 8.59
CA THR A 384 -21.89 -12.91 8.82
C THR A 384 -22.96 -12.25 9.68
N TRP A 385 -24.23 -12.64 9.54
CA TRP A 385 -25.29 -12.12 10.39
C TRP A 385 -25.16 -12.59 11.85
N LEU A 386 -24.79 -13.86 12.07
CA LEU A 386 -24.55 -14.39 13.42
C LEU A 386 -23.40 -13.67 14.12
N VAL A 387 -22.24 -13.57 13.44
CA VAL A 387 -21.04 -12.93 14.00
C VAL A 387 -21.27 -11.45 14.30
N ARG A 388 -22.03 -10.73 13.45
CA ARG A 388 -22.33 -9.30 13.70
C ARG A 388 -23.37 -9.08 14.79
N ALA A 389 -24.31 -10.00 14.96
CA ALA A 389 -25.29 -9.94 16.04
C ALA A 389 -24.61 -10.21 17.39
N ASN A 390 -23.68 -11.17 17.42
CA ASN A 390 -22.87 -11.52 18.59
C ASN A 390 -21.42 -11.86 18.19
N SER A 391 -20.50 -10.91 18.40
CA SER A 391 -19.08 -11.06 18.09
C SER A 391 -18.36 -12.14 18.93
N ASP A 392 -18.97 -12.59 20.03
CA ASP A 392 -18.41 -13.59 20.93
C ASP A 392 -18.92 -15.02 20.62
N ASP A 393 -19.75 -15.19 19.59
CA ASP A 393 -20.25 -16.49 19.15
C ASP A 393 -19.16 -17.30 18.44
N GLN A 394 -18.35 -18.01 19.23
CA GLN A 394 -17.19 -18.74 18.71
C GLN A 394 -17.58 -19.87 17.74
N GLU A 395 -18.75 -20.50 17.90
CA GLU A 395 -19.20 -21.54 16.97
C GLU A 395 -19.49 -20.94 15.59
N ALA A 396 -20.21 -19.82 15.53
CA ALA A 396 -20.46 -19.10 14.28
C ALA A 396 -19.17 -18.57 13.65
N ARG A 397 -18.25 -18.05 14.47
CA ARG A 397 -16.93 -17.59 14.02
C ARG A 397 -16.12 -18.72 13.39
N ASN A 398 -16.01 -19.87 14.05
CA ASN A 398 -15.26 -21.03 13.55
C ASN A 398 -15.85 -21.55 12.22
N MET A 399 -17.19 -21.63 12.12
CA MET A 399 -17.81 -22.06 10.86
C MET A 399 -17.60 -21.02 9.75
N LYS A 400 -17.61 -19.72 10.08
CA LYS A 400 -17.33 -18.65 9.11
C LYS A 400 -15.88 -18.71 8.64
N ALA A 401 -14.95 -18.98 9.56
CA ALA A 401 -13.54 -19.17 9.24
C ALA A 401 -13.35 -20.33 8.25
N GLU A 402 -14.03 -21.47 8.47
CA GLU A 402 -14.01 -22.59 7.53
C GLU A 402 -14.60 -22.24 6.16
N ALA A 403 -15.73 -21.53 6.11
CA ALA A 403 -16.31 -21.07 4.85
C ALA A 403 -15.34 -20.15 4.08
N LEU A 404 -14.69 -19.21 4.77
CA LEU A 404 -13.71 -18.29 4.18
C LEU A 404 -12.43 -19.00 3.73
N ARG A 405 -11.96 -20.04 4.43
CA ARG A 405 -10.83 -20.88 3.98
C ARG A 405 -11.15 -21.55 2.64
N ARG A 406 -12.29 -22.22 2.54
CA ARG A 406 -12.70 -22.90 1.29
C ARG A 406 -12.87 -21.91 0.15
N TRP A 407 -13.52 -20.79 0.42
CA TRP A 407 -13.64 -19.71 -0.54
C TRP A 407 -12.26 -19.24 -1.01
N ALA A 408 -11.32 -19.00 -0.09
CA ALA A 408 -9.97 -18.54 -0.40
C ALA A 408 -9.15 -19.57 -1.22
N TYR A 409 -9.34 -20.86 -0.99
CA TYR A 409 -8.67 -21.92 -1.75
C TYR A 409 -9.09 -21.93 -3.24
N GLN A 410 -10.31 -21.48 -3.54
CA GLN A 410 -10.83 -21.36 -4.90
C GLN A 410 -10.38 -20.06 -5.61
N GLN A 411 -9.71 -19.13 -4.93
CA GLN A 411 -9.36 -17.84 -5.55
C GLN A 411 -8.07 -17.91 -6.37
N LYS A 412 -8.16 -17.48 -7.64
CA LYS A 412 -6.99 -17.18 -8.48
C LYS A 412 -6.29 -15.87 -8.11
N ASN A 413 -7.02 -14.93 -7.49
CA ASN A 413 -6.48 -13.66 -7.06
C ASN A 413 -5.76 -13.81 -5.71
N ALA A 414 -4.46 -13.53 -5.68
CA ALA A 414 -3.63 -13.71 -4.49
C ALA A 414 -4.06 -12.80 -3.34
N THR A 415 -4.47 -11.56 -3.64
CA THR A 415 -4.91 -10.61 -2.61
C THR A 415 -6.22 -11.05 -1.96
N TRP A 416 -7.14 -11.64 -2.74
CA TRP A 416 -8.40 -12.18 -2.24
C TRP A 416 -8.17 -13.42 -1.38
N ARG A 417 -7.34 -14.34 -1.88
CA ARG A 417 -6.91 -15.53 -1.12
C ARG A 417 -6.33 -15.12 0.24
N ASN A 418 -5.34 -14.23 0.24
CA ASN A 418 -4.67 -13.79 1.47
C ASN A 418 -5.65 -13.12 2.44
N TRP A 419 -6.57 -12.29 1.91
CA TRP A 419 -7.60 -11.64 2.73
C TRP A 419 -8.56 -12.64 3.36
N GLY A 420 -9.04 -13.62 2.60
CA GLY A 420 -9.94 -14.67 3.09
C GLY A 420 -9.29 -15.55 4.16
N LEU A 421 -8.05 -16.00 3.93
CA LEU A 421 -7.32 -16.82 4.91
C LEU A 421 -6.95 -16.05 6.17
N THR A 422 -6.57 -14.78 6.04
CA THR A 422 -6.27 -13.94 7.22
C THR A 422 -7.54 -13.62 8.00
N SER A 423 -8.67 -13.44 7.31
CA SER A 423 -9.98 -13.30 7.95
C SER A 423 -10.36 -14.55 8.74
N ALA A 424 -10.10 -15.75 8.20
CA ALA A 424 -10.32 -17.00 8.91
C ALA A 424 -9.44 -17.09 10.17
N MET A 425 -8.13 -16.82 10.03
CA MET A 425 -7.18 -16.79 11.15
C MET A 425 -7.60 -15.81 12.26
N GLU A 426 -8.19 -14.65 11.92
CA GLU A 426 -8.75 -13.72 12.91
C GLU A 426 -9.99 -14.29 13.62
N LEU A 427 -10.90 -14.92 12.87
CA LEU A 427 -12.14 -15.48 13.42
C LEU A 427 -11.87 -16.62 14.40
N ASP A 428 -10.86 -17.46 14.11
CA ASP A 428 -10.39 -18.53 15.00
C ASP A 428 -9.67 -18.01 16.25
N GLY A 429 -9.28 -16.73 16.28
CA GLY A 429 -8.53 -16.13 17.38
C GLY A 429 -7.02 -16.43 17.34
N GLU A 430 -6.51 -16.89 16.19
CA GLU A 430 -5.10 -17.24 16.00
C GLU A 430 -4.26 -16.06 15.48
N LEU A 431 -4.92 -15.03 14.92
CA LEU A 431 -4.23 -13.85 14.40
C LEU A 431 -3.76 -12.96 15.54
N ASP A 432 -2.46 -12.77 15.65
CA ASP A 432 -1.85 -11.80 16.56
C ASP A 432 -2.31 -10.37 16.21
N MET A 433 -2.87 -9.69 17.22
CA MET A 433 -3.47 -8.35 17.15
C MET A 433 -2.69 -7.39 18.05
N PRO A 434 -1.39 -7.12 17.81
CA PRO A 434 -0.67 -6.22 18.69
C PRO A 434 -1.31 -4.82 18.59
N GLY A 435 -1.73 -4.27 19.73
CA GLY A 435 -1.96 -2.83 19.86
C GLY A 435 -0.61 -2.10 19.96
N GLY A 436 -0.60 -0.78 19.74
CA GLY A 436 0.61 0.03 19.89
C GLY A 436 1.58 -0.01 18.70
N GLY A 437 1.06 -0.09 17.46
CA GLY A 437 1.85 -0.06 16.24
C GLY A 437 2.44 1.32 15.91
N MET A 438 3.55 1.33 15.17
CA MET A 438 4.22 2.56 14.70
C MET A 438 3.36 3.30 13.67
N VAL A 439 2.81 4.45 14.06
CA VAL A 439 1.94 5.26 13.18
C VAL A 439 2.69 5.90 12.01
N LEU A 440 4.02 6.01 12.06
CA LEU A 440 4.83 6.66 11.03
C LEU A 440 5.85 5.71 10.35
N GLY A 441 5.77 4.40 10.59
CA GLY A 441 6.78 3.44 10.12
C GLY A 441 8.00 3.33 11.05
N SER A 442 9.12 2.80 10.55
CA SER A 442 10.33 2.55 11.35
C SER A 442 11.10 3.84 11.71
N PRO A 443 11.91 3.87 12.78
CA PRO A 443 12.73 5.04 13.11
C PRO A 443 13.62 5.53 11.96
N ASP A 444 14.25 4.61 11.23
CA ASP A 444 15.12 4.94 10.10
C ASP A 444 14.35 5.52 8.91
N GLN A 445 13.08 5.17 8.76
CA GLN A 445 12.19 5.79 7.77
C GLN A 445 11.78 7.19 8.21
N VAL A 446 11.36 7.36 9.47
CA VAL A 446 10.91 8.66 10.01
C VAL A 446 12.04 9.69 10.09
N LYS A 447 13.30 9.26 10.26
CA LYS A 447 14.48 10.15 10.20
C LYS A 447 14.54 10.94 8.87
N GLY A 448 14.06 10.36 7.78
CA GLY A 448 14.01 11.01 6.46
C GLY A 448 12.84 11.97 6.27
N PHE A 449 11.87 12.05 7.19
CA PHE A 449 10.65 12.86 6.99
C PHE A 449 10.79 14.29 7.53
N PRO A 450 10.33 15.31 6.77
CA PRO A 450 10.28 16.68 7.26
C PRO A 450 9.40 16.81 8.52
N LEU A 451 9.74 17.75 9.41
CA LEU A 451 9.02 17.97 10.67
C LEU A 451 7.53 18.25 10.41
N VAL A 452 7.24 19.06 9.40
CA VAL A 452 5.89 19.47 9.01
C VAL A 452 4.99 18.27 8.75
N ASN A 453 5.47 17.27 7.99
CA ASN A 453 4.69 16.08 7.69
C ASN A 453 4.49 15.18 8.93
N ILE A 454 5.50 15.05 9.80
CA ILE A 454 5.39 14.29 11.05
C ILE A 454 4.32 14.91 11.96
N MET A 455 4.40 16.21 12.18
CA MET A 455 3.51 16.91 13.12
C MET A 455 2.08 17.04 12.60
N GLN A 456 1.88 17.08 11.27
CA GLN A 456 0.55 17.09 10.66
C GLN A 456 -0.28 15.87 11.05
N VAL A 457 0.34 14.71 11.30
CA VAL A 457 -0.37 13.50 11.73
C VAL A 457 -1.15 13.73 13.02
N MET A 458 -0.70 14.61 13.92
CA MET A 458 -1.41 14.92 15.17
C MET A 458 -2.82 15.46 14.93
N THR A 459 -3.11 16.05 13.76
CA THR A 459 -4.45 16.59 13.45
C THR A 459 -5.54 15.52 13.49
N VAL A 460 -5.25 14.30 13.06
CA VAL A 460 -6.19 13.17 13.09
C VAL A 460 -6.15 12.37 14.40
N ARG A 461 -5.29 12.79 15.33
CA ARG A 461 -5.10 12.15 16.65
C ARG A 461 -5.74 12.94 17.79
N LEU A 462 -6.36 14.08 17.50
CA LEU A 462 -7.01 14.90 18.51
C LEU A 462 -8.23 14.14 19.08
N LYS A 463 -8.27 13.99 20.41
CA LYS A 463 -9.46 13.59 21.16
C LYS A 463 -10.42 14.77 21.23
N SER A 464 -11.13 15.01 20.13
CA SER A 464 -11.93 16.22 19.90
C SER A 464 -12.93 16.49 21.02
N GLU A 465 -13.55 15.44 21.53
CA GLU A 465 -14.51 15.45 22.63
C GLU A 465 -13.97 16.05 23.94
N GLU A 466 -12.65 16.05 24.13
CA GLU A 466 -12.00 16.64 25.31
C GLU A 466 -11.64 18.14 25.13
N THR A 467 -11.91 18.72 23.96
CA THR A 467 -11.33 20.03 23.57
C THR A 467 -12.33 21.02 22.96
N TRP A 468 -13.63 20.82 23.15
CA TRP A 468 -14.66 21.74 22.64
C TRP A 468 -14.58 23.15 23.24
N ASP A 469 -14.19 23.28 24.51
CA ASP A 469 -14.01 24.56 25.21
C ASP A 469 -12.53 24.90 25.45
N TYR A 470 -11.63 24.27 24.69
CA TYR A 470 -10.18 24.43 24.83
C TYR A 470 -9.62 25.31 23.71
N HIS A 471 -8.65 26.17 24.04
CA HIS A 471 -7.90 26.96 23.07
C HIS A 471 -6.43 27.10 23.50
N ILE A 472 -5.52 26.66 22.64
CA ILE A 472 -4.08 26.89 22.79
C ILE A 472 -3.40 26.70 21.43
N ARG A 473 -2.31 27.42 21.21
CA ARG A 473 -1.44 27.28 20.06
C ARG A 473 0.00 27.04 20.49
N VAL A 474 0.59 25.96 19.97
CA VAL A 474 1.95 25.54 20.25
C VAL A 474 2.76 25.50 18.96
N ALA A 475 3.89 26.22 18.94
CA ALA A 475 4.87 26.15 17.87
C ALA A 475 5.94 25.09 18.21
N PHE A 476 6.45 24.41 17.19
CA PHE A 476 7.49 23.38 17.29
C PHE A 476 8.65 23.76 16.39
N GLU A 477 9.88 23.63 16.88
CA GLU A 477 11.10 23.89 16.12
C GLU A 477 12.17 22.83 16.39
N THR A 478 12.83 22.37 15.33
CA THR A 478 14.03 21.55 15.48
C THR A 478 15.27 22.42 15.70
N SER A 479 16.05 22.12 16.74
CA SER A 479 17.22 22.91 17.10
C SER A 479 18.42 22.69 16.17
N ASP A 480 18.51 21.51 15.54
CA ASP A 480 19.56 21.07 14.62
C ASP A 480 19.25 21.40 13.15
N THR A 481 18.04 21.10 12.67
CA THR A 481 17.65 21.31 11.26
C THR A 481 16.88 22.60 11.00
N LYS A 482 16.48 23.34 12.05
CA LYS A 482 15.75 24.62 11.96
C LYS A 482 14.40 24.54 11.24
N GLU A 483 13.82 23.35 11.21
CA GLU A 483 12.46 23.13 10.71
C GLU A 483 11.45 23.59 11.75
N ARG A 484 10.30 24.06 11.28
CA ARG A 484 9.29 24.65 12.16
C ARG A 484 7.88 24.33 11.67
N CYS A 485 6.94 24.24 12.60
CA CYS A 485 5.49 24.15 12.32
C CYS A 485 4.71 24.56 13.59
N ALA A 486 3.39 24.67 13.50
CA ALA A 486 2.55 24.86 14.69
C ALA A 486 1.26 24.05 14.64
N LEU A 487 0.72 23.79 15.82
CA LEU A 487 -0.59 23.18 16.02
C LEU A 487 -1.42 24.09 16.93
N GLU A 488 -2.68 24.30 16.58
CA GLU A 488 -3.63 25.04 17.39
C GLU A 488 -4.85 24.18 17.64
N ILE A 489 -5.17 23.92 18.90
CA ILE A 489 -6.46 23.35 19.26
C ILE A 489 -7.42 24.49 19.53
N ARG A 490 -8.57 24.50 18.87
CA ARG A 490 -9.70 25.37 19.20
C ARG A 490 -11.02 24.69 18.84
N ARG A 491 -12.00 24.71 19.74
CA ARG A 491 -13.37 24.22 19.47
C ARG A 491 -13.40 22.77 18.93
N GLY A 492 -12.63 21.88 19.53
CA GLY A 492 -12.54 20.48 19.08
C GLY A 492 -11.76 20.26 17.78
N ILE A 493 -11.10 21.28 17.23
CA ILE A 493 -10.33 21.21 15.98
C ILE A 493 -8.86 21.41 16.27
N CYS A 494 -8.00 20.56 15.70
CA CYS A 494 -6.56 20.81 15.61
C CYS A 494 -6.25 21.39 14.22
N GLN A 495 -5.94 22.69 14.17
CA GLN A 495 -5.44 23.35 12.96
C GLN A 495 -3.92 23.19 12.90
N PHE A 496 -3.43 22.69 11.76
CA PHE A 496 -2.00 22.64 11.45
C PHE A 496 -1.55 23.87 10.69
N TYR A 497 -0.36 24.36 11.01
CA TYR A 497 0.33 25.44 10.32
C TYR A 497 1.71 24.95 9.90
N GLU A 498 1.96 24.91 8.59
CA GLU A 498 3.29 24.61 8.03
C GLU A 498 4.28 25.71 8.44
N ASP A 499 3.91 26.97 8.21
CA ASP A 499 4.61 28.13 8.78
C ASP A 499 3.94 28.58 10.09
N PRO A 500 4.64 28.51 11.24
CA PRO A 500 4.11 28.98 12.51
C PRO A 500 3.71 30.46 12.44
N PRO A 501 2.49 30.84 12.88
CA PRO A 501 2.16 32.24 13.05
C PRO A 501 2.99 32.85 14.20
N ASN A 502 3.16 34.17 14.21
CA ASN A 502 3.96 34.86 15.24
C ASN A 502 3.32 34.86 16.63
N ASP A 503 2.00 34.74 16.69
CA ASP A 503 1.23 34.65 17.93
C ASP A 503 1.13 33.18 18.33
N PHE A 504 1.66 32.79 19.47
CA PHE A 504 1.59 31.44 20.04
C PHE A 504 1.67 31.50 21.57
N ASP A 505 1.04 30.54 22.25
CA ASP A 505 1.04 30.47 23.72
C ASP A 505 2.34 29.84 24.26
N ALA A 506 2.94 28.94 23.48
CA ALA A 506 4.20 28.29 23.82
C ALA A 506 4.96 27.85 22.56
N ARG A 507 6.27 27.65 22.72
CA ARG A 507 7.16 27.13 21.69
C ARG A 507 8.04 26.02 22.25
N VAL A 508 8.13 24.92 21.51
CA VAL A 508 8.84 23.71 21.90
C VAL A 508 10.02 23.51 20.96
N PHE A 509 11.21 23.33 21.53
CA PHE A 509 12.44 23.08 20.81
C PHE A 509 12.99 21.70 21.14
N PHE A 510 13.47 20.97 20.13
CA PHE A 510 14.10 19.66 20.28
C PHE A 510 15.05 19.39 19.11
N ASN A 511 16.01 18.48 19.25
CA ASN A 511 16.72 17.96 18.06
C ASN A 511 15.94 16.79 17.43
N ARG A 512 16.37 16.33 16.26
CA ARG A 512 15.71 15.21 15.56
C ARG A 512 15.74 13.89 16.34
N ILE A 513 16.79 13.63 17.11
CA ILE A 513 16.91 12.42 17.92
C ILE A 513 15.85 12.41 19.04
N SER A 514 15.69 13.53 19.74
CA SER A 514 14.70 13.70 20.81
C SER A 514 13.26 13.58 20.27
N LEU A 515 12.99 14.14 19.07
CA LEU A 515 11.72 13.95 18.37
C LEU A 515 11.42 12.46 18.11
N LEU A 516 12.40 11.72 17.58
CA LEU A 516 12.23 10.28 17.34
C LEU A 516 12.02 9.51 18.64
N ASN A 517 12.78 9.82 19.70
CA ASN A 517 12.59 9.19 21.00
C ASN A 517 11.18 9.42 21.55
N TRP A 518 10.63 10.63 21.38
CA TRP A 518 9.25 10.94 21.76
C TRP A 518 8.22 10.18 20.90
N ILE A 519 8.34 10.22 19.57
CA ILE A 519 7.42 9.53 18.63
C ILE A 519 7.33 8.03 18.90
N PHE A 520 8.48 7.40 19.17
CA PHE A 520 8.56 5.96 19.40
C PHE A 520 8.39 5.57 20.88
N GLY A 521 8.05 6.53 21.75
CA GLY A 521 7.81 6.29 23.17
C GLY A 521 9.02 5.80 23.97
N LYS A 522 10.23 6.14 23.51
CA LYS A 522 11.48 5.91 24.27
C LYS A 522 11.68 6.91 25.40
N SER A 523 11.03 8.07 25.31
CA SER A 523 10.99 9.11 26.35
C SER A 523 9.64 9.82 26.33
N THR A 524 9.10 10.13 27.49
CA THR A 524 7.94 11.02 27.61
C THR A 524 8.34 12.48 27.43
N PHE A 525 7.36 13.36 27.18
CA PHE A 525 7.60 14.81 27.10
C PHE A 525 8.22 15.36 28.40
N ASP A 526 7.69 14.97 29.55
CA ASP A 526 8.16 15.46 30.85
C ASP A 526 9.60 15.00 31.15
N GLU A 527 9.95 13.74 30.85
CA GLU A 527 11.32 13.23 30.98
C GLU A 527 12.30 13.96 30.05
N ALA A 528 11.86 14.26 28.82
CA ALA A 528 12.68 14.98 27.85
C ALA A 528 12.89 16.46 28.23
N VAL A 529 11.90 17.10 28.87
CA VAL A 529 12.06 18.44 29.45
C VAL A 529 13.02 18.42 30.65
N GLN A 530 12.90 17.43 31.54
CA GLN A 530 13.76 17.31 32.72
C GLN A 530 15.23 17.02 32.36
N SER A 531 15.47 16.25 31.31
CA SER A 531 16.82 15.94 30.81
C SER A 531 17.44 17.05 29.97
N GLY A 532 16.65 18.03 29.51
CA GLY A 532 17.08 19.13 28.66
C GLY A 532 17.06 18.82 27.16
N ASP A 533 16.57 17.64 26.77
CA ASP A 533 16.38 17.22 25.37
C ASP A 533 15.25 17.99 24.68
N ILE A 534 14.25 18.44 25.45
CA ILE A 534 13.21 19.38 25.02
C ILE A 534 13.32 20.67 25.83
N HIS A 535 13.34 21.80 25.14
CA HIS A 535 13.24 23.13 25.74
C HIS A 535 11.88 23.75 25.40
N VAL A 536 11.26 24.43 26.38
CA VAL A 536 9.96 25.09 26.21
C VAL A 536 10.09 26.57 26.54
N GLU A 537 9.75 27.43 25.58
CA GLU A 537 9.43 28.83 25.81
C GLU A 537 7.93 28.95 26.09
N GLY A 538 7.55 29.36 27.30
CA GLY A 538 6.16 29.37 27.77
C GLY A 538 5.97 28.51 29.03
N GLU A 539 4.74 28.09 29.31
CA GLU A 539 4.43 27.25 30.47
C GLU A 539 4.46 25.76 30.09
N ALA A 540 5.53 25.04 30.45
CA ALA A 540 5.66 23.60 30.16
C ALA A 540 4.45 22.75 30.60
N PRO A 541 3.81 22.98 31.78
CA PRO A 541 2.59 22.24 32.15
C PRO A 541 1.42 22.42 31.16
N LYS A 542 1.28 23.61 30.54
CA LYS A 542 0.24 23.85 29.53
C LYS A 542 0.53 23.10 28.23
N VAL A 543 1.81 22.98 27.85
CA VAL A 543 2.21 22.17 26.69
C VAL A 543 1.99 20.68 26.95
N ALA A 544 2.30 20.18 28.15
CA ALA A 544 2.00 18.81 28.53
C ALA A 544 0.49 18.53 28.49
N GLU A 545 -0.34 19.44 29.02
CA GLU A 545 -1.79 19.35 28.92
C GLU A 545 -2.24 19.34 27.45
N PHE A 546 -1.71 20.23 26.60
CA PHE A 546 -1.99 20.26 25.16
C PHE A 546 -1.68 18.92 24.49
N LEU A 547 -0.50 18.35 24.74
CA LEU A 547 -0.09 17.07 24.16
C LEU A 547 -0.97 15.91 24.67
N SER A 548 -1.47 15.98 25.90
CA SER A 548 -2.39 14.97 26.46
C SER A 548 -3.76 14.91 25.76
N LYS A 549 -4.11 15.94 24.98
CA LYS A 549 -5.35 15.97 24.18
C LYS A 549 -5.26 15.16 22.89
N PHE A 550 -4.08 14.64 22.56
CA PHE A 550 -3.87 13.75 21.44
C PHE A 550 -3.69 12.31 21.91
N GLU A 551 -4.05 11.38 21.05
CA GLU A 551 -3.52 10.03 21.17
C GLU A 551 -2.00 10.02 20.88
N PRO A 552 -1.17 9.30 21.65
CA PRO A 552 0.29 9.25 21.47
C PRO A 552 0.72 8.60 20.15
N PHE A 553 1.77 9.11 19.50
CA PHE A 553 2.35 8.58 18.25
C PHE A 553 2.57 7.06 18.20
N ASN A 554 2.98 6.46 19.31
CA ASN A 554 3.26 5.04 19.46
C ASN A 554 2.06 4.19 19.89
N GLN A 555 0.87 4.80 20.04
CA GLN A 555 -0.35 4.09 20.37
C GLN A 555 -1.19 3.84 19.12
N SER A 556 -1.69 2.62 18.98
CA SER A 556 -2.74 2.28 18.01
C SER A 556 -3.68 1.27 18.63
N ASP A 557 -4.97 1.37 18.31
CA ASP A 557 -5.96 0.39 18.75
C ASP A 557 -5.77 -0.97 18.08
N GLN A 558 -6.34 -2.01 18.70
CA GLN A 558 -6.55 -3.28 18.03
C GLN A 558 -7.63 -3.15 16.97
N ILE A 559 -7.27 -3.42 15.72
CA ILE A 559 -8.18 -3.28 14.57
C ILE A 559 -8.61 -4.66 14.08
N SER A 560 -9.73 -5.19 14.58
CA SER A 560 -10.41 -6.35 13.97
C SER A 560 -11.00 -5.97 12.60
N LEU A 561 -11.02 -6.88 11.63
CA LEU A 561 -11.69 -6.66 10.33
C LEU A 561 -12.76 -7.71 10.05
N ALA A 562 -12.51 -8.98 10.41
CA ALA A 562 -13.38 -10.09 10.06
C ALA A 562 -14.44 -10.40 11.13
N ALA A 563 -14.12 -10.10 12.40
CA ALA A 563 -14.97 -10.34 13.56
C ALA A 563 -15.83 -9.12 13.99
N ARG A 564 -15.88 -8.07 13.15
CA ARG A 564 -16.67 -6.84 13.38
C ARG A 564 -18.13 -6.93 12.89
#